data_AF-A0A0A1URX2-F1
#
_entry.id   AF-A0A0A1URX2-F1
#
_cell.length_a   1.000
_cell.length_b   1.000
_cell.length_c   1.000
_cell.angle_alpha   90.00
_cell.angle_beta   90.00
_cell.angle_gamma   90.00
#
_symmetry.space_group_name_H-M   'P 1'
#
loop_
_entity.id
_entity.type
_entity.pdbx_description
1 polymer ?
#
loop_
_entity_poly.entity_id
_entity_poly.type
_entity_poly.pdbx_seq_one_letter_code
_entity_poly.pdbx_strand_id
1 'polypeptide(L)'
;MYLEDRRLHLIKGITLIGHGPDLINGRSTVIHDIWKGTGPSGRTYAQRRLLELQRSDLLAKRLPKVTRDARTAFEAMRMNESSVINPSKTCFRIVITQGSRIVATDEIADNPELLHSLFLYTQILQFTNTLHLLAFPGISYLSPGYWKRRYGRRGLQKTVESIVNRRMARGAAGGDDTLHMLFIAGANTGVVSGSMLNIVAHHQDWQGKIYNEIKSSAAIYATDKTRKLPLVDQLDQLPIEAWEKMSESLELCYKEAIRMWVAFPMGRFNDTPDAISIPGSNQVIPPSSFAFYNTIDAHYNEKLYPNAIKWDPERWSEGRMESPTQGVKGCFGTYQLSPIY
;
A
#
# COMPACT_ATOMS: atom_id res chain seq x y z
N MET A 1 21.59 -3.31 -1.29
CA MET A 1 21.29 -3.01 0.14
C MET A 1 21.37 -4.33 0.91
N TYR A 2 21.95 -4.38 2.12
CA TYR A 2 22.16 -5.66 2.82
C TYR A 2 20.85 -6.42 3.12
N LEU A 3 19.72 -5.71 3.24
CA LEU A 3 18.39 -6.31 3.39
C LEU A 3 17.86 -7.06 2.14
N GLU A 4 18.57 -6.98 1.01
CA GLU A 4 18.21 -7.70 -0.22
C GLU A 4 18.80 -9.12 -0.28
N ASP A 5 19.61 -9.53 0.71
CA ASP A 5 20.12 -10.90 0.78
C ASP A 5 18.94 -11.88 0.92
N ARG A 6 18.86 -12.85 0.01
CA ARG A 6 17.74 -13.81 -0.07
C ARG A 6 17.65 -14.73 1.14
N ARG A 7 18.72 -14.85 1.93
CA ARG A 7 18.75 -15.60 3.19
C ARG A 7 18.05 -14.87 4.33
N LEU A 8 17.75 -13.57 4.17
CA LEU A 8 17.03 -12.78 5.16
C LEU A 8 15.51 -12.89 4.95
N HIS A 9 14.82 -13.51 5.92
CA HIS A 9 13.40 -13.79 5.86
C HIS A 9 12.53 -12.54 6.11
N LEU A 10 11.66 -12.19 5.15
CA LEU A 10 10.75 -11.03 5.22
C LEU A 10 9.71 -11.15 6.33
N ILE A 11 8.88 -12.20 6.29
CA ILE A 11 7.71 -12.33 7.18
C ILE A 11 8.11 -12.53 8.65
N LYS A 12 9.23 -13.21 8.92
CA LYS A 12 9.80 -13.26 10.27
C LYS A 12 10.34 -11.89 10.71
N GLY A 13 10.93 -11.11 9.80
CA GLY A 13 11.43 -9.76 10.06
C GLY A 13 10.37 -8.73 10.44
N ILE A 14 9.15 -8.85 9.92
CA ILE A 14 8.04 -7.91 10.23
C ILE A 14 7.37 -8.17 11.59
N THR A 15 7.72 -9.26 12.29
CA THR A 15 7.14 -9.60 13.60
C THR A 15 7.34 -8.50 14.65
N LEU A 16 8.44 -7.73 14.58
CA LEU A 16 8.74 -6.65 15.51
C LEU A 16 7.98 -5.33 15.24
N ILE A 17 7.21 -5.21 14.16
CA ILE A 17 6.50 -3.96 13.83
C ILE A 17 5.27 -3.74 14.75
N GLY A 18 5.03 -4.58 15.77
CA GLY A 18 3.89 -4.45 16.69
C GLY A 18 2.52 -4.73 16.04
N HIS A 19 2.53 -5.00 14.74
CA HIS A 19 1.42 -5.46 13.91
C HIS A 19 1.53 -6.97 13.60
N GLY A 20 2.58 -7.62 14.11
CA GLY A 20 2.96 -8.99 13.79
C GLY A 20 1.83 -10.00 13.93
N PRO A 21 1.94 -11.17 13.28
CA PRO A 21 1.00 -12.26 13.48
C PRO A 21 0.89 -12.51 14.98
N ASP A 22 -0.34 -12.48 15.50
CA ASP A 22 -0.60 -12.92 16.87
C ASP A 22 0.09 -14.29 16.98
N LEU A 23 1.01 -14.42 17.94
CA LEU A 23 1.70 -15.67 18.21
C LEU A 23 0.60 -16.72 18.44
N ILE A 24 0.29 -17.50 17.41
CA ILE A 24 -0.78 -18.49 17.47
C ILE A 24 -0.35 -19.53 18.49
N ASN A 25 -1.30 -20.00 19.31
CA ASN A 25 -1.14 -20.99 20.37
C ASN A 25 -0.01 -21.99 20.07
N GLY A 26 1.05 -21.98 20.90
CA GLY A 26 2.21 -22.87 20.74
C GLY A 26 3.55 -22.19 20.39
N ARG A 27 3.67 -20.86 20.61
CA ARG A 27 4.94 -20.09 20.63
C ARG A 27 5.77 -20.04 19.33
N SER A 28 5.31 -20.63 18.23
CA SER A 28 5.91 -20.45 16.90
C SER A 28 4.96 -19.72 15.97
N THR A 29 5.45 -18.68 15.29
CA THR A 29 4.73 -18.07 14.17
C THR A 29 4.59 -19.10 13.06
N VAL A 30 3.39 -19.65 12.87
CA VAL A 30 3.10 -20.51 11.72
C VAL A 30 2.96 -19.63 10.50
N ILE A 31 4.01 -19.58 9.67
CA ILE A 31 3.99 -18.91 8.38
C ILE A 31 3.31 -19.84 7.38
N HIS A 32 2.16 -19.43 6.85
CA HIS A 32 1.44 -20.17 5.83
C HIS A 32 2.29 -20.36 4.56
N ASP A 33 2.14 -21.49 3.88
CA ASP A 33 3.01 -21.88 2.75
C ASP A 33 2.98 -20.89 1.57
N ILE A 34 1.90 -20.13 1.42
CA ILE A 34 1.80 -19.07 0.39
C ILE A 34 2.85 -17.97 0.55
N TRP A 35 3.43 -17.84 1.75
CA TRP A 35 4.47 -16.88 2.10
C TRP A 35 5.87 -17.49 2.13
N LYS A 36 6.01 -18.77 1.78
CA LYS A 36 7.30 -19.44 1.62
C LYS A 36 7.72 -19.33 0.16
N GLY A 37 9.00 -19.03 -0.09
CA GLY A 37 9.54 -18.92 -1.44
C GLY A 37 9.45 -20.27 -2.16
N THR A 38 9.03 -20.27 -3.42
CA THR A 38 8.93 -21.50 -4.23
C THR A 38 9.76 -21.36 -5.51
N GLY A 39 10.59 -22.36 -5.80
CA GLY A 39 11.36 -22.44 -7.05
C GLY A 39 12.58 -21.50 -7.14
N PRO A 40 13.23 -21.40 -8.32
CA PRO A 40 14.53 -20.73 -8.50
C PRO A 40 14.52 -19.22 -8.22
N SER A 41 13.37 -18.57 -8.39
CA SER A 41 13.23 -17.13 -8.14
C SER A 41 13.15 -16.76 -6.66
N GLY A 42 12.85 -17.72 -5.78
CA GLY A 42 12.60 -17.48 -4.35
C GLY A 42 11.33 -16.68 -4.07
N ARG A 43 10.54 -16.29 -5.09
CA ARG A 43 9.29 -15.54 -4.91
C ARG A 43 8.22 -16.43 -4.27
N THR A 44 7.49 -15.86 -3.32
CA THR A 44 6.35 -16.53 -2.67
C THR A 44 5.13 -16.57 -3.60
N TYR A 45 4.16 -17.44 -3.33
CA TYR A 45 2.89 -17.46 -4.08
C TYR A 45 2.15 -16.12 -3.97
N ALA A 46 2.05 -15.57 -2.75
CA ALA A 46 1.40 -14.29 -2.49
C ALA A 46 2.01 -13.14 -3.32
N GLN A 47 3.35 -13.09 -3.40
CA GLN A 47 4.04 -12.07 -4.18
C GLN A 47 3.79 -12.20 -5.68
N ARG A 48 3.81 -13.43 -6.21
CA ARG A 48 3.55 -13.68 -7.64
C ARG A 48 2.14 -13.24 -8.02
N ARG A 49 1.15 -13.59 -7.20
CA ARG A 49 -0.24 -13.20 -7.46
C ARG A 49 -0.48 -11.71 -7.33
N LEU A 50 0.13 -11.03 -6.35
CA LEU A 50 0.02 -9.58 -6.26
C LEU A 50 0.63 -8.88 -7.48
N LEU A 51 1.82 -9.31 -7.92
CA LEU A 51 2.47 -8.78 -9.13
C LEU A 51 1.62 -8.98 -10.38
N GLU A 52 0.97 -10.13 -10.50
CA GLU A 52 0.08 -10.44 -11.61
C GLU A 52 -1.09 -9.46 -11.66
N LEU A 53 -1.78 -9.22 -10.53
CA LEU A 53 -2.90 -8.28 -10.42
C LEU A 53 -2.52 -6.82 -10.70
N GLN A 54 -1.23 -6.48 -10.68
CA GLN A 54 -0.72 -5.14 -10.99
C GLN A 54 -0.41 -4.92 -12.48
N ARG A 55 -0.60 -5.93 -13.33
CA ARG A 55 -0.42 -5.74 -14.78
C ARG A 55 -1.47 -4.78 -15.35
N SER A 56 -1.06 -3.93 -16.30
CA SER A 56 -1.92 -2.91 -16.91
C SER A 56 -3.19 -3.50 -17.53
N ASP A 57 -3.15 -4.71 -18.11
CA ASP A 57 -4.33 -5.36 -18.69
C ASP A 57 -5.37 -5.80 -17.64
N LEU A 58 -4.93 -6.16 -16.43
CA LEU A 58 -5.84 -6.45 -15.32
C LEU A 58 -6.33 -5.17 -14.64
N LEU A 59 -5.47 -4.17 -14.48
CA LEU A 59 -5.86 -2.86 -13.95
C LEU A 59 -6.89 -2.16 -14.85
N ALA A 60 -6.71 -2.21 -16.17
CA ALA A 60 -7.66 -1.67 -17.14
C ALA A 60 -9.08 -2.25 -16.98
N LYS A 61 -9.20 -3.55 -16.67
CA LYS A 61 -10.51 -4.20 -16.41
C LYS A 61 -11.19 -3.67 -15.14
N ARG A 62 -10.41 -3.21 -14.15
CA ARG A 62 -10.93 -2.71 -12.87
C ARG A 62 -11.21 -1.21 -12.88
N LEU A 63 -10.51 -0.47 -13.74
CA LEU A 63 -10.52 0.99 -13.80
C LEU A 63 -11.93 1.62 -13.81
N PRO A 64 -12.91 1.16 -14.62
CA PRO A 64 -14.24 1.80 -14.65
C PRO A 64 -15.00 1.75 -13.32
N LYS A 65 -14.82 0.68 -12.54
CA LYS A 65 -15.44 0.59 -11.20
C LYS A 65 -14.65 1.40 -10.18
N VAL A 66 -13.32 1.43 -10.29
CA VAL A 66 -12.44 2.22 -9.41
C VAL A 66 -12.72 3.73 -9.55
N THR A 67 -12.84 4.25 -10.77
CA THR A 67 -13.18 5.68 -10.99
C THR A 67 -14.59 6.01 -10.51
N ARG A 68 -15.55 5.08 -10.71
CA ARG A 68 -16.92 5.21 -10.20
C ARG A 68 -16.99 5.28 -8.68
N ASP A 69 -16.17 4.51 -7.95
CA ASP A 69 -16.13 4.60 -6.49
C ASP A 69 -15.68 6.00 -6.03
N ALA A 70 -14.65 6.56 -6.68
CA ALA A 70 -14.19 7.92 -6.39
C ALA A 70 -15.28 8.95 -6.69
N ARG A 71 -15.89 8.87 -7.88
CA ARG A 71 -16.99 9.77 -8.30
C ARG A 71 -18.14 9.74 -7.29
N THR A 72 -18.63 8.55 -6.95
CA THR A 72 -19.70 8.36 -5.96
C THR A 72 -19.34 9.01 -4.62
N ALA A 73 -18.11 8.82 -4.15
CA ALA A 73 -17.66 9.42 -2.89
C ALA A 73 -17.61 10.95 -2.95
N PHE A 74 -17.10 11.54 -4.05
CA PHE A 74 -17.05 12.98 -4.23
C PHE A 74 -18.44 13.61 -4.40
N GLU A 75 -19.35 12.96 -5.12
CA GLU A 75 -20.74 13.40 -5.26
C GLU A 75 -21.50 13.35 -3.93
N ALA A 76 -21.31 12.28 -3.14
CA ALA A 76 -21.89 12.18 -1.80
C ALA A 76 -21.36 13.29 -0.87
N MET A 77 -20.09 13.66 -0.99
CA MET A 77 -19.52 14.77 -0.21
C MET A 77 -20.12 16.12 -0.59
N ARG A 78 -20.46 16.34 -1.86
CA ARG A 78 -21.13 17.57 -2.31
C ARG A 78 -22.49 17.76 -1.66
N MET A 79 -23.16 16.67 -1.28
CA MET A 79 -24.47 16.70 -0.61
C MET A 79 -24.36 16.88 0.90
N ASN A 80 -23.16 16.87 1.48
CA ASN A 80 -22.94 17.10 2.90
C ASN A 80 -23.10 18.59 3.24
N GLU A 81 -23.76 18.89 4.36
CA GLU A 81 -23.91 20.26 4.85
C GLU A 81 -22.58 20.91 5.25
N SER A 82 -21.59 20.09 5.64
CA SER A 82 -20.25 20.58 5.97
C SER A 82 -19.44 20.92 4.71
N SER A 83 -18.92 22.15 4.66
CA SER A 83 -17.95 22.58 3.64
C SER A 83 -16.53 22.07 3.89
N VAL A 84 -16.28 21.42 5.02
CA VAL A 84 -14.96 20.89 5.43
C VAL A 84 -15.01 19.37 5.49
N ILE A 85 -13.93 18.74 5.03
CA ILE A 85 -13.73 17.28 5.11
C ILE A 85 -12.47 16.94 5.90
N ASN A 86 -12.43 15.74 6.48
CA ASN A 86 -11.19 15.14 6.95
C ASN A 86 -10.64 14.25 5.82
N PRO A 87 -9.57 14.67 5.12
CA PRO A 87 -9.08 13.94 3.95
C PRO A 87 -8.56 12.54 4.31
N SER A 88 -7.96 12.36 5.49
CA SER A 88 -7.53 11.02 5.94
C SER A 88 -8.70 10.06 6.07
N LYS A 89 -9.84 10.50 6.63
CA LYS A 89 -11.03 9.65 6.79
C LYS A 89 -11.70 9.35 5.44
N THR A 90 -11.84 10.36 4.58
CA THR A 90 -12.46 10.22 3.26
C THR A 90 -11.61 9.34 2.34
N CYS A 91 -10.32 9.67 2.18
CA CYS A 91 -9.41 8.91 1.33
C CYS A 91 -9.26 7.47 1.81
N PHE A 92 -9.19 7.22 3.12
CA PHE A 92 -9.11 5.86 3.64
C PHE A 92 -10.29 4.99 3.19
N ARG A 93 -11.51 5.54 3.18
CA ARG A 93 -12.70 4.83 2.70
C ARG A 93 -12.61 4.54 1.21
N ILE A 94 -12.28 5.54 0.40
CA ILE A 94 -12.13 5.37 -1.06
C ILE A 94 -11.06 4.32 -1.37
N VAL A 95 -9.88 4.42 -0.73
CA VAL A 95 -8.74 3.52 -0.94
C VAL A 95 -9.08 2.08 -0.56
N ILE A 96 -9.76 1.84 0.57
CA ILE A 96 -10.12 0.47 0.94
C ILE A 96 -11.18 -0.12 -0.01
N THR A 97 -12.16 0.68 -0.46
CA THR A 97 -13.14 0.23 -1.47
C THR A 97 -12.43 -0.12 -2.79
N GLN A 98 -11.64 0.80 -3.34
CA GLN A 98 -10.91 0.61 -4.59
C GLN A 98 -9.87 -0.51 -4.48
N GLY A 99 -9.17 -0.59 -3.34
CA GLY A 99 -8.23 -1.67 -3.03
C GLY A 99 -8.92 -3.03 -3.05
N SER A 100 -10.14 -3.14 -2.54
CA SER A 100 -10.91 -4.38 -2.66
C SER A 100 -11.16 -4.77 -4.12
N ARG A 101 -11.41 -3.82 -5.02
CA ARG A 101 -11.60 -4.12 -6.46
C ARG A 101 -10.32 -4.54 -7.17
N ILE A 102 -9.18 -3.95 -6.78
CA ILE A 102 -7.89 -4.15 -7.43
C ILE A 102 -7.25 -5.46 -6.99
N VAL A 103 -7.16 -5.72 -5.68
CA VAL A 103 -6.42 -6.89 -5.15
C VAL A 103 -7.31 -8.03 -4.66
N ALA A 104 -8.58 -7.76 -4.39
CA ALA A 104 -9.53 -8.71 -3.85
C ALA A 104 -10.72 -8.87 -4.78
N THR A 105 -11.95 -8.66 -4.30
CA THR A 105 -13.14 -8.89 -5.10
C THR A 105 -14.12 -7.74 -5.06
N ASP A 106 -14.83 -7.58 -6.18
CA ASP A 106 -16.01 -6.73 -6.31
C ASP A 106 -17.15 -7.16 -5.37
N GLU A 107 -17.26 -8.44 -4.99
CA GLU A 107 -18.32 -8.90 -4.06
C GLU A 107 -18.31 -8.15 -2.73
N ILE A 108 -17.13 -7.74 -2.26
CA ILE A 108 -17.00 -6.95 -1.03
C ILE A 108 -17.36 -5.48 -1.30
N ALA A 109 -16.85 -4.90 -2.39
CA ALA A 109 -17.06 -3.49 -2.71
C ALA A 109 -18.51 -3.18 -3.10
N ASP A 110 -19.20 -4.13 -3.75
CA ASP A 110 -20.57 -3.98 -4.23
C ASP A 110 -21.62 -4.34 -3.15
N ASN A 111 -21.20 -4.90 -2.00
CA ASN A 111 -22.07 -5.21 -0.86
C ASN A 111 -21.78 -4.27 0.33
N PRO A 112 -22.72 -3.36 0.69
CA PRO A 112 -22.52 -2.40 1.76
C PRO A 112 -22.19 -3.01 3.13
N GLU A 113 -22.74 -4.18 3.46
CA GLU A 113 -22.50 -4.86 4.75
C GLU A 113 -21.10 -5.49 4.81
N LEU A 114 -20.67 -6.11 3.71
CA LEU A 114 -19.32 -6.68 3.59
C LEU A 114 -18.27 -5.56 3.56
N LEU A 115 -18.53 -4.47 2.84
CA LEU A 115 -17.66 -3.30 2.80
C LEU A 115 -17.55 -2.62 4.18
N HIS A 116 -18.67 -2.48 4.90
CA HIS A 116 -18.67 -1.97 6.27
C HIS A 116 -17.84 -2.86 7.21
N SER A 117 -18.04 -4.18 7.12
CA SER A 117 -17.26 -5.16 7.89
C SER A 117 -15.77 -5.05 7.59
N LEU A 118 -15.41 -4.90 6.31
CA LEU A 118 -14.03 -4.71 5.89
C LEU A 118 -13.42 -3.44 6.51
N PHE A 119 -14.12 -2.30 6.45
CA PHE A 119 -13.63 -1.06 7.07
C PHE A 119 -13.40 -1.23 8.57
N LEU A 120 -14.37 -1.79 9.29
CA LEU A 120 -14.30 -1.98 10.74
C LEU A 120 -13.10 -2.85 11.12
N TYR A 121 -12.98 -4.03 10.52
CA TYR A 121 -11.95 -4.99 10.90
C TYR A 121 -10.56 -4.57 10.42
N THR A 122 -10.44 -3.91 9.26
CA THR A 122 -9.17 -3.36 8.81
C THR A 122 -8.67 -2.27 9.72
N GLN A 123 -9.54 -1.35 10.17
CA GLN A 123 -9.16 -0.31 11.13
C GLN A 123 -8.71 -0.90 12.46
N ILE A 124 -9.42 -1.90 12.99
CA ILE A 124 -9.00 -2.60 14.21
C ILE A 124 -7.60 -3.18 14.03
N LEU A 125 -7.34 -3.88 12.91
CA LEU A 125 -6.05 -4.54 12.66
C LEU A 125 -4.91 -3.56 12.33
N GLN A 126 -5.19 -2.39 11.77
CA GLN A 126 -4.17 -1.38 11.45
C GLN A 126 -3.85 -0.47 12.64
N PHE A 127 -4.85 -0.10 13.46
CA PHE A 127 -4.68 0.89 14.52
C PHE A 127 -4.61 0.30 15.93
N THR A 128 -4.86 -1.00 16.10
CA THR A 128 -4.60 -1.69 17.37
C THR A 128 -3.17 -2.24 17.34
N ASN A 129 -2.18 -1.41 17.69
CA ASN A 129 -0.81 -1.85 17.90
C ASN A 129 -0.49 -1.87 19.40
N THR A 130 0.46 -2.71 19.79
CA THR A 130 0.78 -2.87 21.21
C THR A 130 2.20 -3.40 21.41
N LEU A 131 3.12 -2.53 21.82
CA LEU A 131 4.53 -2.88 22.02
C LEU A 131 4.73 -3.86 23.18
N HIS A 132 3.88 -3.84 24.21
CA HIS A 132 3.99 -4.81 25.32
C HIS A 132 3.73 -6.25 24.91
N LEU A 133 3.03 -6.49 23.79
CA LEU A 133 2.87 -7.85 23.24
C LEU A 133 4.18 -8.41 22.68
N LEU A 134 5.10 -7.54 22.26
CA LEU A 134 6.43 -7.94 21.80
C LEU A 134 7.35 -8.24 22.98
N ALA A 135 7.36 -7.36 23.99
CA ALA A 135 8.24 -7.48 25.15
C ALA A 135 7.82 -8.60 26.10
N PHE A 136 6.51 -8.80 26.29
CA PHE A 136 5.96 -9.74 27.26
C PHE A 136 4.90 -10.66 26.63
N PRO A 137 5.28 -11.50 25.66
CA PRO A 137 4.33 -12.35 24.94
C PRO A 137 3.58 -13.31 25.86
N GLY A 138 4.21 -13.76 26.96
CA GLY A 138 3.63 -14.69 27.94
C GLY A 138 2.40 -14.16 28.68
N ILE A 139 2.21 -12.84 28.75
CA ILE A 139 1.07 -12.19 29.42
C ILE A 139 0.15 -11.45 28.44
N SER A 140 0.25 -11.76 27.15
CA SER A 140 -0.51 -11.09 26.08
C SER A 140 -2.02 -11.07 26.31
N TYR A 141 -2.58 -12.09 26.98
CA TYR A 141 -4.02 -12.18 27.26
C TYR A 141 -4.54 -11.12 28.25
N LEU A 142 -3.66 -10.44 28.99
CA LEU A 142 -4.01 -9.29 29.83
C LEU A 142 -4.14 -7.99 29.02
N SER A 143 -3.70 -8.00 27.75
CA SER A 143 -3.79 -6.83 26.88
C SER A 143 -5.17 -6.70 26.22
N PRO A 144 -5.87 -5.57 26.38
CA PRO A 144 -7.06 -5.28 25.58
C PRO A 144 -6.75 -5.24 24.08
N GLY A 145 -5.54 -4.80 23.69
CA GLY A 145 -5.09 -4.77 22.30
C GLY A 145 -5.00 -6.16 21.69
N TYR A 146 -4.54 -7.16 22.45
CA TYR A 146 -4.49 -8.55 22.01
C TYR A 146 -5.89 -9.07 21.63
N TRP A 147 -6.87 -8.88 22.52
CA TRP A 147 -8.23 -9.34 22.26
C TRP A 147 -8.92 -8.57 21.13
N LYS A 148 -8.72 -7.25 21.04
CA LYS A 148 -9.22 -6.42 19.93
C LYS A 148 -8.69 -6.90 18.58
N ARG A 149 -7.38 -7.16 18.46
CA ARG A 149 -6.79 -7.70 17.21
C ARG A 149 -7.37 -9.07 16.86
N ARG A 150 -7.53 -9.97 17.84
CA ARG A 150 -8.12 -11.30 17.63
C ARG A 150 -9.57 -11.22 17.17
N TYR A 151 -10.34 -10.28 17.71
CA TYR A 151 -11.70 -9.98 17.25
C TYR A 151 -11.68 -9.46 15.80
N GLY A 152 -10.83 -8.48 15.49
CA GLY A 152 -10.67 -7.95 14.13
C GLY A 152 -10.31 -9.02 13.10
N ARG A 153 -9.37 -9.90 13.44
CA ARG A 153 -8.94 -11.00 12.57
C ARG A 153 -10.06 -12.00 12.31
N ARG A 154 -10.77 -12.43 13.36
CA ARG A 154 -11.92 -13.35 13.23
C ARG A 154 -13.02 -12.76 12.36
N GLY A 155 -13.26 -11.46 12.50
CA GLY A 155 -14.21 -10.73 11.66
C GLY A 155 -13.84 -10.78 10.18
N LEU A 156 -12.62 -10.35 9.85
CA LEU A 156 -12.11 -10.35 8.48
C LEU A 156 -12.07 -11.76 7.88
N GLN A 157 -11.66 -12.75 8.68
CA GLN A 157 -11.64 -14.16 8.30
C GLN A 157 -13.04 -14.64 7.92
N LYS A 158 -14.06 -14.38 8.74
CA LYS A 158 -15.45 -14.75 8.42
C LYS A 158 -15.95 -14.13 7.12
N THR A 159 -15.65 -12.85 6.88
CA THR A 159 -16.01 -12.15 5.63
C THR A 159 -15.43 -12.89 4.42
N VAL A 160 -14.13 -13.18 4.46
CA VAL A 160 -13.40 -13.83 3.36
C VAL A 160 -13.80 -15.31 3.19
N GLU A 161 -13.89 -16.08 4.27
CA GLU A 161 -14.25 -17.50 4.25
C GLU A 161 -15.61 -17.73 3.61
N SER A 162 -16.59 -16.84 3.87
CA SER A 162 -17.91 -16.95 3.24
C SER A 162 -17.82 -16.89 1.71
N ILE A 163 -16.96 -16.03 1.17
CA ILE A 163 -16.75 -15.86 -0.28
C ILE A 163 -16.01 -17.07 -0.84
N VAL A 164 -14.92 -17.49 -0.17
CA VAL A 164 -14.12 -18.65 -0.58
C VAL A 164 -14.97 -19.92 -0.60
N ASN A 165 -15.73 -20.20 0.45
CA ASN A 165 -16.55 -21.41 0.54
C ASN A 165 -17.60 -21.49 -0.58
N ARG A 166 -18.23 -20.35 -0.94
CA ARG A 166 -19.16 -20.31 -2.07
C ARG A 166 -18.49 -20.63 -3.40
N ARG A 167 -17.26 -20.14 -3.62
CA ARG A 167 -16.51 -20.32 -4.87
C ARG A 167 -15.79 -21.66 -4.98
N MET A 168 -15.53 -22.31 -3.85
CA MET A 168 -14.99 -23.67 -3.81
C MET A 168 -16.07 -24.75 -4.00
N ALA A 169 -17.36 -24.37 -4.03
CA ALA A 169 -18.45 -25.30 -4.32
C ALA A 169 -18.32 -25.85 -5.75
N ARG A 170 -18.75 -27.11 -5.94
CA ARG A 170 -18.63 -27.79 -7.24
C ARG A 170 -19.41 -27.04 -8.32
N GLY A 171 -18.72 -26.68 -9.40
CA GLY A 171 -19.32 -25.95 -10.53
C GLY A 171 -19.42 -24.44 -10.34
N ALA A 172 -18.95 -23.88 -9.22
CA ALA A 172 -18.88 -22.44 -9.03
C ALA A 172 -17.75 -21.81 -9.87
N ALA A 173 -17.98 -20.57 -10.30
CA ALA A 173 -16.95 -19.78 -10.96
C ALA A 173 -15.86 -19.38 -9.96
N GLY A 174 -14.60 -19.55 -10.36
CA GLY A 174 -13.46 -19.04 -9.59
C GLY A 174 -13.37 -17.51 -9.63
N GLY A 175 -12.43 -16.96 -8.87
CA GLY A 175 -12.11 -15.52 -8.88
C GLY A 175 -10.65 -15.29 -9.25
N ASP A 176 -10.39 -14.24 -10.02
CA ASP A 176 -9.03 -13.74 -10.27
C ASP A 176 -8.69 -12.67 -9.22
N ASP A 177 -8.39 -13.14 -8.00
CA ASP A 177 -8.15 -12.28 -6.85
C ASP A 177 -7.11 -12.81 -5.85
N THR A 178 -6.76 -11.95 -4.90
CA THR A 178 -5.87 -12.24 -3.77
C THR A 178 -6.49 -11.75 -2.46
N LEU A 179 -7.57 -12.40 -2.02
CA LEU A 179 -8.28 -12.03 -0.77
C LEU A 179 -7.36 -11.90 0.46
N HIS A 180 -6.22 -12.59 0.48
CA HIS A 180 -5.22 -12.51 1.54
C HIS A 180 -4.44 -11.17 1.58
N MET A 181 -4.45 -10.38 0.49
CA MET A 181 -3.76 -9.08 0.39
C MET A 181 -4.64 -7.89 0.82
N LEU A 182 -5.90 -8.15 1.15
CA LEU A 182 -6.89 -7.11 1.47
C LEU A 182 -6.47 -6.19 2.63
N PHE A 183 -5.78 -6.74 3.63
CA PHE A 183 -5.27 -5.95 4.77
C PHE A 183 -4.18 -4.94 4.39
N ILE A 184 -3.40 -5.23 3.32
CA ILE A 184 -2.27 -4.41 2.89
C ILE A 184 -2.76 -3.20 2.07
N ALA A 185 -3.85 -3.37 1.32
CA ALA A 185 -4.31 -2.42 0.29
C ALA A 185 -4.50 -0.99 0.79
N GLY A 186 -4.91 -0.79 2.05
CA GLY A 186 -5.16 0.55 2.61
C GLY A 186 -4.10 1.10 3.55
N ALA A 187 -3.09 0.32 3.95
CA ALA A 187 -2.19 0.71 5.04
C ALA A 187 -1.36 1.96 4.70
N ASN A 188 -0.63 1.93 3.58
CA ASN A 188 0.20 3.05 3.14
C ASN A 188 -0.60 4.00 2.23
N THR A 189 -1.34 3.45 1.27
CA THR A 189 -2.12 4.25 0.31
C THR A 189 -3.13 5.15 1.01
N GLY A 190 -3.80 4.68 2.07
CA GLY A 190 -4.76 5.50 2.81
C GLY A 190 -4.12 6.72 3.47
N VAL A 191 -2.91 6.55 4.03
CA VAL A 191 -2.15 7.64 4.67
C VAL A 191 -1.64 8.62 3.61
N VAL A 192 -1.02 8.12 2.53
CA VAL A 192 -0.43 8.95 1.49
C VAL A 192 -1.50 9.73 0.72
N SER A 193 -2.63 9.11 0.36
CA SER A 193 -3.72 9.80 -0.36
C SER A 193 -4.33 10.94 0.48
N GLY A 194 -4.57 10.71 1.77
CA GLY A 194 -5.07 11.76 2.67
C GLY A 194 -4.05 12.89 2.87
N SER A 195 -2.77 12.53 3.01
CA SER A 195 -1.68 13.50 3.13
C SER A 195 -1.52 14.34 1.87
N MET A 196 -1.65 13.74 0.69
CA MET A 196 -1.58 14.45 -0.58
C MET A 196 -2.64 15.53 -0.73
N LEU A 197 -3.89 15.28 -0.31
CA LEU A 197 -4.93 16.32 -0.30
C LEU A 197 -4.57 17.49 0.63
N ASN A 198 -4.00 17.21 1.81
CA ASN A 198 -3.52 18.26 2.71
C ASN A 198 -2.36 19.04 2.08
N ILE A 199 -1.41 18.36 1.44
CA ILE A 199 -0.24 18.98 0.81
C ILE A 199 -0.68 19.95 -0.30
N VAL A 200 -1.50 19.50 -1.26
CA VAL A 200 -1.93 20.38 -2.35
C VAL A 200 -2.84 21.51 -1.88
N ALA A 201 -3.55 21.35 -0.75
CA ALA A 201 -4.28 22.45 -0.14
C ALA A 201 -3.35 23.57 0.38
N HIS A 202 -2.16 23.23 0.88
CA HIS A 202 -1.15 24.20 1.34
C HIS A 202 -0.24 24.72 0.20
N HIS A 203 -0.19 24.03 -0.94
CA HIS A 203 0.67 24.32 -2.09
C HIS A 203 -0.17 24.57 -3.35
N GLN A 204 -0.78 25.76 -3.41
CA GLN A 204 -1.71 26.16 -4.47
C GLN A 204 -1.05 26.23 -5.86
N ASP A 205 0.24 26.52 -5.91
CA ASP A 205 1.08 26.45 -7.10
C ASP A 205 1.09 25.04 -7.71
N TRP A 206 1.33 24.03 -6.87
CA TRP A 206 1.29 22.62 -7.28
C TRP A 206 -0.13 22.17 -7.62
N GLN A 207 -1.14 22.59 -6.83
CA GLN A 207 -2.54 22.28 -7.11
C GLN A 207 -2.96 22.79 -8.50
N GLY A 208 -2.63 24.03 -8.83
CA GLY A 208 -2.93 24.63 -10.13
C GLY A 208 -2.21 23.90 -11.28
N LYS A 209 -0.93 23.57 -11.10
CA LYS A 209 -0.15 22.83 -12.10
C LYS A 209 -0.73 21.45 -12.38
N ILE A 210 -1.01 20.67 -11.33
CA ILE A 210 -1.64 19.35 -11.41
C ILE A 210 -3.00 19.44 -12.10
N TYR A 211 -3.84 20.40 -11.69
CA TYR A 211 -5.17 20.58 -12.29
C TYR A 211 -5.10 20.87 -13.80
N ASN A 212 -4.18 21.75 -14.21
CA ASN A 212 -4.01 22.10 -15.62
C ASN A 212 -3.48 20.93 -16.45
N GLU A 213 -2.54 20.14 -15.91
CA GLU A 213 -2.04 18.92 -16.55
C GLU A 213 -3.16 17.88 -16.73
N ILE A 214 -3.94 17.60 -15.67
CA ILE A 214 -5.09 16.68 -15.72
C ILE A 214 -6.10 17.12 -16.78
N LYS A 215 -6.45 18.42 -16.80
CA LYS A 215 -7.39 18.98 -17.79
C LYS A 215 -6.86 18.85 -19.22
N SER A 216 -5.56 19.09 -19.42
CA SER A 216 -4.93 18.98 -20.73
C SER A 216 -4.90 17.53 -21.22
N SER A 217 -4.52 16.60 -20.33
CA SER A 217 -4.54 15.15 -20.60
C SER A 217 -5.95 14.67 -20.94
N ALA A 218 -6.96 15.07 -20.18
CA ALA A 218 -8.35 14.67 -20.46
C ALA A 218 -8.86 15.18 -21.82
N ALA A 219 -8.48 16.40 -22.21
CA ALA A 219 -8.89 16.99 -23.47
C ALA A 219 -8.33 16.25 -24.71
N ILE A 220 -7.19 15.55 -24.59
CA ILE A 220 -6.62 14.74 -25.67
C ILE A 220 -7.55 13.57 -26.03
N TYR A 221 -8.17 12.96 -25.03
CA TYR A 221 -9.00 11.77 -25.17
C TYR A 221 -10.51 12.06 -25.25
N ALA A 222 -10.91 13.33 -25.20
CA ALA A 222 -12.30 13.73 -25.37
C ALA A 222 -12.79 13.38 -26.79
N THR A 223 -13.62 12.34 -26.87
CA THR A 223 -14.11 11.78 -28.15
C THR A 223 -15.04 12.74 -28.90
N ASP A 224 -15.78 13.57 -28.18
CA ASP A 224 -16.67 14.58 -28.75
C ASP A 224 -16.19 15.99 -28.38
N LYS A 225 -15.32 16.56 -29.22
CA LYS A 225 -14.78 17.91 -29.04
C LYS A 225 -15.83 19.01 -29.19
N THR A 226 -17.02 18.69 -29.72
CA THR A 226 -18.12 19.64 -29.87
C THR A 226 -18.98 19.70 -28.61
N ARG A 227 -19.10 18.58 -27.90
CA ARG A 227 -19.76 18.48 -26.60
C ARG A 227 -18.79 18.87 -25.49
N LYS A 228 -19.02 20.05 -24.90
CA LYS A 228 -18.28 20.52 -23.72
C LYS A 228 -18.63 19.67 -22.48
N LEU A 229 -18.16 18.42 -22.45
CA LEU A 229 -18.35 17.53 -21.33
C LEU A 229 -17.65 18.10 -20.08
N PRO A 230 -18.25 18.01 -18.89
CA PRO A 230 -17.57 18.27 -17.63
C PRO A 230 -16.28 17.46 -17.52
N LEU A 231 -15.24 18.00 -16.85
CA LEU A 231 -13.94 17.33 -16.71
C LEU A 231 -14.08 15.91 -16.14
N VAL A 232 -14.97 15.72 -15.15
CA VAL A 232 -15.21 14.40 -14.55
C VAL A 232 -15.69 13.36 -15.56
N ASP A 233 -16.49 13.76 -16.56
CA ASP A 233 -16.98 12.86 -17.62
C ASP A 233 -15.94 12.63 -18.71
N GLN A 234 -15.01 13.56 -18.90
CA GLN A 234 -13.85 13.34 -19.76
C GLN A 234 -12.90 12.30 -19.14
N LEU A 235 -12.69 12.34 -17.83
CA LEU A 235 -11.80 11.41 -17.11
C LEU A 235 -12.22 9.94 -17.25
N ASP A 236 -13.51 9.65 -17.39
CA ASP A 236 -14.00 8.28 -17.60
C ASP A 236 -13.68 7.72 -19.00
N GLN A 237 -13.23 8.57 -19.94
CA GLN A 237 -12.83 8.15 -21.29
C GLN A 237 -11.34 7.84 -21.41
N LEU A 238 -10.54 8.13 -20.37
CA LEU A 238 -9.09 7.92 -20.42
C LEU A 238 -8.78 6.42 -20.40
N PRO A 239 -7.97 5.91 -21.35
CA PRO A 239 -7.41 4.57 -21.25
C PRO A 239 -6.39 4.49 -20.10
N ILE A 240 -6.02 3.27 -19.69
CA ILE A 240 -5.13 3.07 -18.54
C ILE A 240 -3.77 3.75 -18.73
N GLU A 241 -3.24 3.73 -19.95
CA GLU A 241 -1.94 4.35 -20.28
C GLU A 241 -1.99 5.89 -20.15
N ALA A 242 -3.16 6.49 -20.37
CA ALA A 242 -3.37 7.92 -20.17
C ALA A 242 -3.49 8.27 -18.69
N TRP A 243 -4.17 7.42 -17.90
CA TRP A 243 -4.22 7.56 -16.45
C TRP A 243 -2.82 7.49 -15.81
N GLU A 244 -1.99 6.55 -16.25
CA GLU A 244 -0.61 6.37 -15.76
C GLU A 244 0.30 7.58 -16.06
N LYS A 245 -0.04 8.39 -17.09
CA LYS A 245 0.75 9.54 -17.55
C LYS A 245 0.02 10.88 -17.39
N MET A 246 -1.07 10.90 -16.61
CA MET A 246 -2.03 12.01 -16.61
C MET A 246 -1.43 13.34 -16.13
N SER A 247 -0.50 13.30 -15.16
CA SER A 247 0.15 14.48 -14.59
C SER A 247 1.53 14.13 -14.05
N GLU A 248 2.57 14.74 -14.64
CA GLU A 248 3.95 14.62 -14.15
C GLU A 248 4.10 15.30 -12.79
N SER A 249 3.45 16.45 -12.59
CA SER A 249 3.52 17.18 -11.31
C SER A 249 2.89 16.38 -10.17
N LEU A 250 1.84 15.61 -10.45
CA LEU A 250 1.24 14.70 -9.47
C LEU A 250 2.22 13.59 -9.08
N GLU A 251 2.94 13.02 -10.04
CA GLU A 251 3.97 12.01 -9.81
C GLU A 251 5.12 12.58 -8.95
N LEU A 252 5.64 13.77 -9.28
CA LEU A 252 6.67 14.44 -8.49
C LEU A 252 6.22 14.68 -7.04
N CYS A 253 4.98 15.13 -6.85
CA CYS A 253 4.43 15.35 -5.52
C CYS A 253 4.26 14.03 -4.76
N TYR A 254 3.75 12.96 -5.38
CA TYR A 254 3.67 11.66 -4.72
C TYR A 254 5.05 11.14 -4.32
N LYS A 255 6.07 11.32 -5.16
CA LYS A 255 7.44 10.90 -4.82
C LYS A 255 7.97 11.62 -3.59
N GLU A 256 7.78 12.93 -3.52
CA GLU A 256 8.20 13.71 -2.34
C GLU A 256 7.34 13.39 -1.11
N ALA A 257 6.05 13.14 -1.30
CA ALA A 257 5.16 12.75 -0.20
C ALA A 257 5.53 11.39 0.37
N ILE A 258 5.94 10.45 -0.48
CA ILE A 258 6.43 9.15 -0.04
C ILE A 258 7.73 9.31 0.74
N ARG A 259 8.69 10.10 0.24
CA ARG A 259 9.93 10.38 0.97
C ARG A 259 9.65 10.97 2.37
N MET A 260 8.82 12.00 2.46
CA MET A 260 8.65 12.71 3.72
C MET A 260 7.73 11.98 4.72
N TRP A 261 6.65 11.33 4.27
CA TRP A 261 5.62 10.77 5.16
C TRP A 261 5.58 9.24 5.25
N VAL A 262 6.27 8.51 4.38
CA VAL A 262 6.31 7.04 4.43
C VAL A 262 7.58 6.60 5.14
N ALA A 263 7.45 6.46 6.45
CA ALA A 263 8.55 6.21 7.38
C ALA A 263 8.29 4.93 8.18
N PHE A 264 9.11 3.90 7.99
CA PHE A 264 9.08 2.71 8.83
C PHE A 264 10.41 1.94 8.84
N PRO A 265 10.67 1.17 9.92
CA PRO A 265 11.78 0.24 9.95
C PRO A 265 11.49 -0.96 9.03
N MET A 266 12.33 -1.14 8.01
CA MET A 266 12.32 -2.33 7.17
C MET A 266 13.10 -3.43 7.88
N GLY A 267 12.37 -4.41 8.43
CA GLY A 267 12.93 -5.54 9.15
C GLY A 267 13.07 -6.79 8.30
N ARG A 268 14.21 -7.48 8.45
CA ARG A 268 14.40 -8.87 7.99
C ARG A 268 14.98 -9.71 9.13
N PHE A 269 14.85 -11.03 9.03
CA PHE A 269 15.35 -11.95 10.07
C PHE A 269 16.27 -13.01 9.45
N ASN A 270 17.45 -13.21 10.04
CA ASN A 270 18.33 -14.32 9.66
C ASN A 270 17.88 -15.59 10.40
N ASP A 271 17.12 -16.44 9.73
CA ASP A 271 16.73 -17.77 10.23
C ASP A 271 17.62 -18.91 9.75
N THR A 272 18.74 -18.58 9.10
CA THR A 272 19.76 -19.56 8.69
C THR A 272 20.70 -19.87 9.86
N PRO A 273 21.40 -21.02 9.84
CA PRO A 273 22.42 -21.33 10.85
C PRO A 273 23.69 -20.49 10.69
N ASP A 274 23.85 -19.78 9.56
CA ASP A 274 25.08 -19.09 9.18
C ASP A 274 24.98 -17.58 9.37
N ALA A 275 26.12 -16.95 9.64
CA ALA A 275 26.23 -15.50 9.62
C ALA A 275 26.16 -14.97 8.17
N ILE A 276 25.50 -13.83 7.98
CA ILE A 276 25.34 -13.18 6.68
C ILE A 276 26.24 -11.95 6.63
N SER A 277 27.28 -11.96 5.80
CA SER A 277 28.18 -10.81 5.65
C SER A 277 27.45 -9.59 5.09
N ILE A 278 27.74 -8.41 5.65
CA ILE A 278 27.23 -7.13 5.14
C ILE A 278 28.17 -6.63 4.04
N PRO A 279 27.71 -6.52 2.78
CA PRO A 279 28.56 -6.10 1.67
C PRO A 279 29.25 -4.76 1.93
N GLY A 280 30.55 -4.68 1.67
CA GLY A 280 31.35 -3.46 1.87
C GLY A 280 31.78 -3.22 3.33
N SER A 281 31.66 -4.20 4.22
CA SER A 281 32.13 -4.11 5.60
C SER A 281 32.70 -5.44 6.09
N ASN A 282 33.36 -5.44 7.25
CA ASN A 282 33.77 -6.64 8.00
C ASN A 282 32.70 -7.11 9.00
N GLN A 283 31.48 -6.56 8.93
CA GLN A 283 30.39 -6.89 9.83
C GLN A 283 29.51 -8.00 9.25
N VAL A 284 28.82 -8.72 10.13
CA VAL A 284 27.90 -9.80 9.78
C VAL A 284 26.57 -9.62 10.50
N ILE A 285 25.50 -10.16 9.93
CA ILE A 285 24.20 -10.36 10.57
C ILE A 285 24.22 -11.77 11.17
N PRO A 286 24.29 -11.94 12.50
CA PRO A 286 24.39 -13.25 13.14
C PRO A 286 23.18 -14.15 12.85
N PRO A 287 23.31 -15.47 12.99
CA PRO A 287 22.17 -16.38 13.07
C PRO A 287 21.15 -15.93 14.11
N SER A 288 19.86 -16.14 13.85
CA SER A 288 18.75 -15.78 14.76
C SER A 288 18.68 -14.30 15.15
N SER A 289 19.17 -13.40 14.28
CA SER A 289 19.14 -11.95 14.53
C SER A 289 18.29 -11.21 13.51
N PHE A 290 17.83 -10.03 13.89
CA PHE A 290 17.11 -9.12 13.01
C PHE A 290 18.06 -8.11 12.38
N ALA A 291 17.80 -7.77 11.12
CA ALA A 291 18.46 -6.71 10.39
C ALA A 291 17.42 -5.63 10.05
N PHE A 292 17.71 -4.37 10.37
CA PHE A 292 16.78 -3.25 10.22
C PHE A 292 17.40 -2.09 9.46
N TYR A 293 16.69 -1.62 8.44
CA TYR A 293 16.96 -0.37 7.75
C TYR A 293 15.84 0.61 8.04
N ASN A 294 16.15 1.73 8.68
CA ASN A 294 15.17 2.78 8.92
C ASN A 294 15.11 3.70 7.71
N THR A 295 13.96 3.78 7.05
CA THR A 295 13.81 4.61 5.84
C THR A 295 13.99 6.10 6.14
N ILE A 296 13.66 6.55 7.36
CA ILE A 296 13.82 7.95 7.81
C ILE A 296 15.29 8.39 7.66
N ASP A 297 16.24 7.54 8.05
CA ASP A 297 17.67 7.87 8.05
C ASP A 297 18.19 8.19 6.66
N ALA A 298 17.58 7.63 5.62
CA ALA A 298 17.88 7.94 4.23
C ALA A 298 17.02 9.11 3.71
N HIS A 299 15.73 9.12 4.02
CA HIS A 299 14.80 10.13 3.54
C HIS A 299 15.18 11.54 4.02
N TYR A 300 15.73 11.67 5.22
CA TYR A 300 16.14 12.94 5.82
C TYR A 300 17.67 13.13 5.84
N ASN A 301 18.40 12.37 5.02
CA ASN A 301 19.84 12.51 4.91
C ASN A 301 20.21 13.71 4.03
N GLU A 302 20.79 14.76 4.62
CA GLU A 302 21.24 15.96 3.90
C GLU A 302 22.27 15.70 2.79
N LYS A 303 23.00 14.57 2.85
CA LYS A 303 23.92 14.18 1.77
C LYS A 303 23.20 13.57 0.56
N LEU A 304 22.02 12.98 0.78
CA LEU A 304 21.19 12.40 -0.29
C LEU A 304 20.16 13.42 -0.81
N TYR A 305 19.63 14.25 0.08
CA TYR A 305 18.58 15.24 -0.18
C TYR A 305 18.94 16.57 0.49
N PRO A 306 19.60 17.51 -0.21
CA PRO A 306 19.94 18.82 0.35
C PRO A 306 18.70 19.61 0.80
N ASN A 307 18.69 20.13 2.03
CA ASN A 307 17.53 20.68 2.71
C ASN A 307 16.41 19.63 2.86
N ALA A 308 16.72 18.46 3.43
CA ALA A 308 15.85 17.28 3.42
C ALA A 308 14.50 17.49 4.12
N ILE A 309 14.38 18.48 5.00
CA ILE A 309 13.13 18.82 5.69
C ILE A 309 12.17 19.67 4.85
N LYS A 310 12.65 20.27 3.75
CA LYS A 310 11.85 21.12 2.87
C LYS A 310 11.06 20.28 1.87
N TRP A 311 9.75 20.50 1.82
CA TRP A 311 8.89 20.01 0.74
C TRP A 311 9.33 20.61 -0.59
N ASP A 312 9.82 19.76 -1.49
CA ASP A 312 10.28 20.18 -2.81
C ASP A 312 10.11 19.04 -3.84
N PRO A 313 8.95 18.97 -4.51
CA PRO A 313 8.68 17.95 -5.53
C PRO A 313 9.62 18.00 -6.73
N GLU A 314 10.20 19.16 -7.04
CA GLU A 314 11.12 19.31 -8.16
C GLU A 314 12.45 18.55 -7.92
N ARG A 315 12.74 18.05 -6.71
CA ARG A 315 13.91 17.17 -6.47
C ARG A 315 13.88 15.93 -7.34
N TRP A 316 12.70 15.57 -7.81
CA TRP A 316 12.46 14.39 -8.63
C TRP A 316 12.36 14.70 -10.13
N SER A 317 12.52 15.98 -10.53
CA SER A 317 12.44 16.38 -11.92
C SER A 317 13.67 15.91 -12.70
N GLU A 318 13.49 15.75 -14.01
CA GLU A 318 14.63 15.52 -14.90
C GLU A 318 15.66 16.66 -14.77
N GLY A 319 16.95 16.33 -14.81
CA GLY A 319 18.05 17.29 -14.64
C GLY A 319 18.35 17.74 -13.20
N ARG A 320 17.42 17.53 -12.25
CA ARG A 320 17.62 17.84 -10.83
C ARG A 320 17.45 16.64 -9.90
N MET A 321 17.33 15.45 -10.49
CA MET A 321 17.05 14.21 -9.77
C MET A 321 18.10 13.95 -8.69
N GLU A 322 17.72 14.21 -7.44
CA GLU A 322 18.57 13.99 -6.28
C GLU A 322 18.64 12.48 -6.00
N SER A 323 19.84 11.92 -6.03
CA SER A 323 20.15 10.52 -5.73
C SER A 323 19.27 9.47 -6.48
N PRO A 324 19.41 9.33 -7.82
CA PRO A 324 18.65 8.36 -8.62
C PRO A 324 18.87 6.88 -8.25
N THR A 325 20.01 6.52 -7.64
CA THR A 325 20.39 5.11 -7.41
C THR A 325 20.26 4.62 -5.97
N GLN A 326 20.45 5.48 -4.96
CA GLN A 326 20.44 5.09 -3.53
C GLN A 326 19.18 5.57 -2.80
N GLY A 327 18.78 6.81 -3.07
CA GLY A 327 17.53 7.45 -2.65
C GLY A 327 16.28 6.76 -3.21
N VAL A 328 16.26 6.37 -4.49
CA VAL A 328 15.14 5.58 -5.05
C VAL A 328 15.04 4.20 -4.40
N LYS A 329 16.18 3.56 -4.07
CA LYS A 329 16.20 2.30 -3.31
C LYS A 329 15.92 2.46 -1.80
N GLY A 330 15.90 3.68 -1.27
CA GLY A 330 15.49 3.99 0.11
C GLY A 330 14.03 4.43 0.19
N CYS A 331 13.61 5.34 -0.70
CA CYS A 331 12.24 5.89 -0.83
C CYS A 331 11.25 4.96 -1.49
N PHE A 332 11.66 4.25 -2.54
CA PHE A 332 10.81 3.32 -3.29
C PHE A 332 11.33 1.88 -3.19
N GLY A 333 12.43 1.68 -2.47
CA GLY A 333 13.05 0.39 -2.16
C GLY A 333 12.07 -0.60 -1.57
N THR A 334 11.56 -1.47 -2.43
CA THR A 334 10.65 -2.57 -2.11
C THR A 334 9.27 -2.18 -1.53
N TYR A 335 8.77 -0.97 -1.83
CA TYR A 335 7.34 -0.68 -1.67
C TYR A 335 6.51 -1.36 -2.75
N GLN A 336 7.07 -1.42 -3.96
CA GLN A 336 6.71 -2.44 -4.91
C GLN A 336 7.41 -3.72 -4.49
N LEU A 337 6.68 -4.83 -4.51
CA LEU A 337 7.30 -6.05 -5.01
C LEU A 337 7.89 -5.69 -6.37
N SER A 338 9.13 -5.23 -6.43
CA SER A 338 9.67 -4.75 -7.69
C SER A 338 9.72 -5.95 -8.65
N PRO A 339 9.13 -5.82 -9.85
CA PRO A 339 9.51 -6.65 -10.95
C PRO A 339 10.96 -6.27 -11.25
N ILE A 340 11.88 -7.10 -10.76
CA ILE A 340 13.21 -7.21 -11.34
C ILE A 340 12.95 -7.57 -12.81
N TYR A 341 13.13 -6.60 -13.71
CA TYR A 341 13.51 -6.90 -15.08
C TYR A 341 14.92 -7.49 -15.06
#